data_AF-A0A968HHJ9-F1
#
_entry.id   AF-A0A968HHJ9-F1
#
_cell.length_a   1.000
_cell.length_b   1.000
_cell.length_c   1.000
_cell.angle_alpha   90.00
_cell.angle_beta   90.00
_cell.angle_gamma   90.00
#
_symmetry.space_group_name_H-M   'P 1'
#
loop_
_entity.id
_entity.type
_entity.pdbx_description
1 polymer ?
#
loop_
_entity_poly.entity_id
_entity_poly.type
_entity_poly.pdbx_seq_one_letter_code
_entity_poly.pdbx_strand_id
1 'polypeptide(L)'
;MRQFITGFVFFLTGIIAAACQPSSPPTTQSPTPTTSTKPEASVKAGFNSELYLIDNPDVPDLIKSGKFKSALDHYEKAGKFGKNAKGKRYETTFTGTSGNDTVQGLGPAEHTHFIGVGYIVDPAKGGDYPVLNTSLGEGEVDTLIGNTEGENEFILGSYITSAVPKAEPFYVGKGDADYARIKNFTRKKDSLYLSGLPEQYKIESAKGMVKIFTKEGDLVVIVEGVDKLAFGELSKEYGQFAVK
;
A
#
# COMPACT_ATOMS: atom_id res chain seq x y z
N MET A 1 13.90 -81.95 -11.88
CA MET A 1 14.77 -82.34 -13.02
C MET A 1 15.40 -81.04 -13.52
N ARG A 2 16.67 -80.75 -13.19
CA ARG A 2 17.83 -80.75 -14.13
C ARG A 2 17.45 -80.16 -15.51
N GLN A 3 18.14 -79.24 -16.16
CA GLN A 3 19.49 -78.67 -16.12
C GLN A 3 19.43 -77.51 -17.18
N PHE A 4 20.01 -76.33 -16.97
CA PHE A 4 21.40 -75.97 -17.28
C PHE A 4 21.71 -75.79 -18.80
N ILE A 5 22.53 -74.74 -19.03
CA ILE A 5 23.56 -74.52 -20.06
C ILE A 5 23.25 -73.78 -21.39
N THR A 6 23.84 -72.58 -21.48
CA THR A 6 24.66 -71.96 -22.56
C THR A 6 24.18 -71.81 -24.00
N GLY A 7 24.50 -70.63 -24.56
CA GLY A 7 24.84 -70.47 -25.97
C GLY A 7 25.13 -69.02 -26.35
N PHE A 8 26.41 -68.67 -26.51
CA PHE A 8 26.94 -67.37 -26.92
C PHE A 8 27.15 -67.38 -28.45
N VAL A 9 26.65 -66.39 -29.20
CA VAL A 9 27.12 -66.08 -30.57
C VAL A 9 27.04 -64.57 -30.82
N PHE A 10 28.18 -63.99 -31.21
CA PHE A 10 28.36 -62.61 -31.66
C PHE A 10 28.14 -62.51 -33.17
N PHE A 11 27.37 -61.51 -33.64
CA PHE A 11 27.53 -60.92 -34.98
C PHE A 11 27.18 -59.43 -34.92
N LEU A 12 28.17 -58.58 -35.22
CA LEU A 12 28.01 -57.16 -35.53
C LEU A 12 27.49 -57.03 -36.96
N THR A 13 26.42 -56.24 -37.16
CA THR A 13 26.29 -55.30 -38.30
C THR A 13 25.12 -54.36 -38.00
N GLY A 14 25.37 -53.06 -38.10
CA GLY A 14 24.48 -52.01 -37.66
C GLY A 14 23.24 -51.81 -38.54
N ILE A 15 22.17 -51.38 -37.89
CA ILE A 15 21.04 -50.67 -38.49
C ILE A 15 20.70 -49.52 -37.54
N ILE A 16 20.74 -48.30 -38.07
CA ILE A 16 20.26 -47.09 -37.41
C ILE A 16 18.73 -47.16 -37.42
N ALA A 17 18.10 -47.26 -36.25
CA ALA A 17 16.67 -47.00 -36.09
C ALA A 17 16.37 -46.54 -34.66
N ALA A 18 15.95 -45.28 -34.59
CA ALA A 18 15.14 -44.60 -33.57
C ALA A 18 14.89 -45.35 -32.24
N ALA A 19 15.45 -44.81 -31.17
CA ALA A 19 15.00 -45.12 -29.82
C ALA A 19 13.56 -44.63 -29.63
N CYS A 20 12.60 -45.57 -29.55
CA CYS A 20 11.33 -45.34 -28.88
C CYS A 20 11.59 -45.16 -27.39
N GLN A 21 11.55 -43.92 -26.90
CA GLN A 21 11.24 -43.65 -25.49
C GLN A 21 9.72 -43.47 -25.37
N PRO A 22 9.06 -44.01 -24.34
CA PRO A 22 7.64 -43.80 -24.12
C PRO A 22 7.37 -42.32 -23.81
N SER A 23 6.67 -41.64 -24.71
CA SER A 23 6.11 -40.31 -24.50
C SER A 23 5.13 -40.36 -23.34
N SER A 24 5.43 -39.63 -22.26
CA SER A 24 4.43 -39.35 -21.22
C SER A 24 3.30 -38.51 -21.82
N PRO A 25 2.03 -38.73 -21.44
CA PRO A 25 0.91 -37.97 -21.99
C PRO A 25 1.04 -36.48 -21.61
N PRO A 26 0.58 -35.54 -22.46
CA PRO A 26 0.57 -34.14 -22.11
C PRO A 26 -0.42 -33.95 -20.96
N THR A 27 0.10 -33.65 -19.78
CA THR A 27 -0.74 -33.24 -18.66
C THR A 27 -1.32 -31.88 -19.02
N THR A 28 -2.61 -31.84 -19.31
CA THR A 28 -3.41 -30.62 -19.42
C THR A 28 -3.33 -29.88 -18.09
N GLN A 29 -2.42 -28.92 -17.99
CA GLN A 29 -2.39 -27.98 -16.88
C GLN A 29 -3.55 -26.99 -17.07
N SER A 30 -4.63 -27.22 -16.33
CA SER A 30 -5.63 -26.19 -16.04
C SER A 30 -4.90 -25.02 -15.35
N PRO A 31 -5.17 -23.76 -15.70
CA PRO A 31 -4.43 -22.63 -15.14
C PRO A 31 -4.72 -22.50 -13.65
N THR A 32 -3.75 -22.89 -12.82
CA THR A 32 -3.68 -22.52 -11.41
C THR A 32 -3.56 -21.00 -11.31
N PRO A 33 -4.26 -20.33 -10.38
CA PRO A 33 -4.12 -18.89 -10.18
C PRO A 33 -2.69 -18.59 -9.81
N THR A 34 -2.00 -17.84 -10.67
CA THR A 34 -0.62 -17.40 -10.43
C THR A 34 -0.59 -16.61 -9.13
N THR A 35 -0.02 -17.25 -8.11
CA THR A 35 0.51 -16.62 -6.92
C THR A 35 1.43 -15.49 -7.36
N SER A 36 1.06 -14.25 -7.04
CA SER A 36 1.86 -13.06 -7.32
C SER A 36 3.13 -13.07 -6.46
N THR A 37 4.17 -13.73 -6.97
CA THR A 37 5.53 -13.64 -6.41
C THR A 37 6.15 -12.32 -6.87
N LYS A 38 6.33 -11.40 -5.90
CA LYS A 38 7.20 -10.22 -5.98
C LYS A 38 8.53 -10.57 -6.65
N PRO A 39 8.89 -9.88 -7.75
CA PRO A 39 9.92 -8.84 -7.63
C PRO A 39 9.73 -7.65 -8.59
N GLU A 40 9.55 -6.43 -8.06
CA GLU A 40 9.92 -5.20 -8.76
C GLU A 40 10.46 -4.19 -7.75
N ALA A 41 11.77 -4.29 -7.54
CA ALA A 41 12.55 -3.58 -6.54
C ALA A 41 12.78 -2.12 -6.95
N SER A 42 11.81 -1.26 -6.63
CA SER A 42 11.93 0.16 -6.27
C SER A 42 10.54 0.56 -5.80
N VAL A 43 10.30 0.96 -4.54
CA VAL A 43 10.50 2.36 -4.14
C VAL A 43 9.95 3.34 -5.20
N LYS A 44 8.80 3.07 -5.83
CA LYS A 44 8.05 4.07 -6.58
C LYS A 44 7.11 4.79 -5.60
N ALA A 45 7.74 5.57 -4.73
CA ALA A 45 7.11 6.60 -3.90
C ALA A 45 5.99 6.15 -2.93
N GLY A 46 5.84 4.84 -2.66
CA GLY A 46 4.85 4.31 -1.71
C GLY A 46 3.51 3.90 -2.32
N PHE A 47 3.35 3.82 -3.65
CA PHE A 47 2.08 3.42 -4.26
C PHE A 47 1.60 2.04 -3.77
N ASN A 48 0.41 1.97 -3.16
CA ASN A 48 -0.15 0.72 -2.65
C ASN A 48 -1.13 0.09 -3.65
N SER A 49 -0.68 -0.93 -4.38
CA SER A 49 -1.49 -1.60 -5.41
C SER A 49 -2.70 -2.35 -4.84
N GLU A 50 -2.59 -2.91 -3.63
CA GLU A 50 -3.67 -3.69 -3.03
C GLU A 50 -4.82 -2.75 -2.64
N LEU A 51 -4.50 -1.64 -1.95
CA LEU A 51 -5.49 -0.61 -1.61
C LEU A 51 -6.10 0.02 -2.87
N TYR A 52 -5.27 0.31 -3.88
CA TYR A 52 -5.77 0.85 -5.14
C TYR A 52 -6.81 -0.06 -5.81
N LEU A 53 -6.64 -1.38 -5.76
CA LEU A 53 -7.60 -2.32 -6.35
C LEU A 53 -8.86 -2.50 -5.49
N ILE A 54 -8.77 -2.33 -4.17
CA ILE A 54 -9.94 -2.30 -3.27
C ILE A 54 -10.80 -1.05 -3.57
N ASP A 55 -10.16 0.11 -3.65
CA ASP A 55 -10.87 1.38 -3.83
C ASP A 55 -11.47 1.55 -5.23
N ASN A 56 -10.92 0.82 -6.21
CA ASN A 56 -11.27 0.91 -7.62
C ASN A 56 -11.61 -0.49 -8.20
N PRO A 57 -12.78 -1.05 -7.85
CA PRO A 57 -13.14 -2.44 -8.14
C PRO A 57 -13.37 -2.75 -9.63
N ASP A 58 -13.40 -1.75 -10.50
CA ASP A 58 -13.45 -1.91 -11.96
C ASP A 58 -12.07 -2.16 -12.59
N VAL A 59 -10.99 -1.74 -11.93
CA VAL A 59 -9.62 -1.87 -12.43
C VAL A 59 -9.17 -3.33 -12.61
N PRO A 60 -9.48 -4.28 -11.70
CA PRO A 60 -9.12 -5.69 -11.89
C PRO A 60 -9.54 -6.25 -13.25
N ASP A 61 -10.74 -5.91 -13.74
CA ASP A 61 -11.23 -6.42 -15.03
C ASP A 61 -10.55 -5.73 -16.22
N LEU A 62 -10.14 -4.47 -16.07
CA LEU A 62 -9.32 -3.76 -17.06
C LEU A 62 -7.91 -4.39 -17.17
N ILE A 63 -7.36 -4.88 -16.07
CA ILE A 63 -6.09 -5.61 -16.06
C ILE A 63 -6.26 -7.00 -16.67
N LYS A 64 -7.28 -7.77 -16.24
CA LYS A 64 -7.56 -9.11 -16.79
C LYS A 64 -7.82 -9.10 -18.29
N SER A 65 -8.47 -8.05 -18.81
CA SER A 65 -8.70 -7.87 -20.25
C SER A 65 -7.46 -7.41 -21.03
N GLY A 66 -6.33 -7.21 -20.36
CA GLY A 66 -5.06 -6.82 -20.97
C GLY A 66 -4.97 -5.35 -21.37
N LYS A 67 -5.94 -4.51 -20.99
CA LYS A 67 -5.91 -3.06 -21.29
C LYS A 67 -4.81 -2.35 -20.50
N PHE A 68 -4.52 -2.83 -19.29
CA PHE A 68 -3.43 -2.34 -18.45
C PHE A 68 -2.61 -3.51 -17.92
N LYS A 69 -1.32 -3.28 -17.70
CA LYS A 69 -0.38 -4.31 -17.25
C LYS A 69 -0.49 -4.61 -15.76
N SER A 70 -0.86 -3.60 -14.97
CA SER A 70 -0.90 -3.65 -13.51
C SER A 70 -1.77 -2.52 -12.94
N ALA A 71 -2.00 -2.53 -11.62
CA ALA A 71 -2.66 -1.44 -10.91
C ALA A 71 -1.91 -0.10 -11.08
N LEU A 72 -0.57 -0.13 -10.93
CA LEU A 72 0.26 1.05 -11.13
C LEU A 72 0.20 1.55 -12.59
N ASP A 73 0.23 0.64 -13.58
CA ASP A 73 0.09 1.00 -14.99
C ASP A 73 -1.26 1.69 -15.27
N HIS A 74 -2.33 1.19 -14.65
CA HIS A 74 -3.65 1.84 -14.71
C HIS A 74 -3.62 3.23 -14.07
N TYR A 75 -3.10 3.34 -12.84
CA TYR A 75 -3.01 4.61 -12.13
C TYR A 75 -2.22 5.67 -12.92
N GLU A 76 -1.05 5.30 -13.45
CA GLU A 76 -0.17 6.24 -14.15
C GLU A 76 -0.73 6.72 -15.49
N LYS A 77 -1.52 5.89 -16.19
CA LYS A 77 -2.09 6.20 -17.51
C LYS A 77 -3.49 6.77 -17.48
N ALA A 78 -4.28 6.45 -16.46
CA ALA A 78 -5.69 6.81 -16.39
C ALA A 78 -6.11 7.28 -15.00
N GLY A 79 -5.78 6.50 -13.96
CA GLY A 79 -6.29 6.72 -12.60
C GLY A 79 -6.06 8.13 -12.06
N LYS A 80 -4.82 8.62 -12.16
CA LYS A 80 -4.46 9.95 -11.63
C LYS A 80 -5.06 11.15 -12.38
N PHE A 81 -5.71 10.95 -13.52
CA PHE A 81 -6.22 12.04 -14.35
C PHE A 81 -7.75 12.08 -14.45
N GLY A 82 -8.44 11.08 -13.89
CA GLY A 82 -9.78 10.78 -14.37
C GLY A 82 -10.73 10.19 -13.35
N LYS A 83 -11.93 9.95 -13.87
CA LYS A 83 -13.05 9.34 -13.16
C LYS A 83 -13.39 8.02 -13.85
N ASN A 84 -13.88 7.06 -13.08
CA ASN A 84 -14.40 5.82 -13.61
C ASN A 84 -15.70 6.04 -14.40
N ALA A 85 -16.22 4.97 -15.01
CA ALA A 85 -17.44 5.03 -15.83
C ALA A 85 -18.69 5.55 -15.09
N LYS A 86 -18.66 5.56 -13.75
CA LYS A 86 -19.74 6.08 -12.89
C LYS A 86 -19.52 7.55 -12.50
N GLY A 87 -18.47 8.20 -13.00
CA GLY A 87 -18.11 9.58 -12.65
C GLY A 87 -17.45 9.72 -11.28
N LYS A 88 -17.08 8.63 -10.59
CA LYS A 88 -16.32 8.67 -9.34
C LYS A 88 -14.83 8.83 -9.67
N ARG A 89 -14.12 9.73 -9.00
CA ARG A 89 -12.65 9.83 -9.12
C ARG A 89 -12.00 8.51 -8.68
N TYR A 90 -10.89 8.14 -9.32
CA TYR A 90 -10.10 7.02 -8.83
C TYR A 90 -9.39 7.45 -7.55
N GLU A 91 -9.60 6.70 -6.48
CA GLU A 91 -8.92 6.94 -5.21
C GLU A 91 -7.57 6.23 -5.21
N THR A 92 -6.58 6.81 -4.55
CA THR A 92 -5.25 6.20 -4.42
C THR A 92 -4.66 6.48 -3.06
N THR A 93 -3.96 5.49 -2.53
CA THR A 93 -3.29 5.57 -1.25
C THR A 93 -1.82 5.22 -1.44
N PHE A 94 -0.96 6.08 -0.93
CA PHE A 94 0.47 5.83 -0.81
C PHE A 94 0.77 5.49 0.64
N THR A 95 1.44 4.35 0.87
CA THR A 95 1.80 3.83 2.19
C THR A 95 3.31 3.60 2.26
N GLY A 96 3.90 3.69 3.45
CA GLY A 96 5.27 3.21 3.68
C GLY A 96 5.28 1.77 4.20
N THR A 97 6.22 1.49 5.11
CA THR A 97 6.61 0.19 5.64
C THR A 97 6.75 0.26 7.17
N SER A 98 7.42 -0.70 7.80
CA SER A 98 7.73 -0.68 9.24
C SER A 98 9.10 -0.04 9.52
N GLY A 99 9.46 0.99 8.76
CA GLY A 99 10.76 1.62 8.80
C GLY A 99 10.69 3.04 8.21
N ASN A 100 11.81 3.76 8.23
CA ASN A 100 11.82 5.14 7.75
C ASN A 100 11.63 5.22 6.23
N ASP A 101 10.54 5.85 5.82
CA ASP A 101 10.11 5.92 4.43
C ASP A 101 10.10 7.34 3.88
N THR A 102 10.19 7.43 2.55
CA THR A 102 9.79 8.63 1.80
C THR A 102 8.62 8.24 0.90
N VAL A 103 7.43 8.71 1.29
CA VAL A 103 6.17 8.45 0.60
C VAL A 103 5.80 9.72 -0.18
N GLN A 104 5.68 9.62 -1.49
CA GLN A 104 5.47 10.76 -2.37
C GLN A 104 4.42 10.45 -3.44
N GLY A 105 3.54 11.42 -3.69
CA GLY A 105 2.48 11.26 -4.68
C GLY A 105 3.02 11.25 -6.11
N LEU A 106 2.29 10.61 -7.02
CA LEU A 106 2.69 10.46 -8.42
C LEU A 106 1.76 11.24 -9.36
N GLY A 107 2.15 12.47 -9.68
CA GLY A 107 1.50 13.29 -10.72
C GLY A 107 0.28 14.08 -10.22
N PRO A 108 -0.51 14.67 -11.14
CA PRO A 108 -1.54 15.64 -10.80
C PRO A 108 -2.86 14.98 -10.37
N ALA A 109 -2.80 13.99 -9.48
CA ALA A 109 -3.99 13.32 -8.97
C ALA A 109 -4.93 14.33 -8.30
N GLU A 110 -6.23 14.29 -8.62
CA GLU A 110 -7.24 15.19 -8.03
C GLU A 110 -7.38 15.01 -6.51
N HIS A 111 -7.15 13.78 -6.02
CA HIS A 111 -7.20 13.42 -4.60
C HIS A 111 -6.21 12.29 -4.31
N THR A 112 -5.52 12.34 -3.17
CA THR A 112 -4.55 11.29 -2.78
C THR A 112 -4.42 11.17 -1.27
N HIS A 113 -4.40 9.93 -0.79
CA HIS A 113 -4.13 9.57 0.60
C HIS A 113 -2.65 9.26 0.80
N PHE A 114 -2.09 9.71 1.93
CA PHE A 114 -0.71 9.49 2.34
C PHE A 114 -0.65 8.93 3.75
N ILE A 115 0.05 7.80 3.89
CA ILE A 115 0.29 7.15 5.17
C ILE A 115 1.76 6.73 5.23
N GLY A 116 2.47 7.03 6.31
CA GLY A 116 3.90 6.66 6.42
C GLY A 116 4.15 5.23 6.86
N VAL A 117 3.23 4.66 7.63
CA VAL A 117 3.40 3.31 8.17
C VAL A 117 2.96 2.21 7.20
N GLY A 118 3.39 0.99 7.45
CA GLY A 118 3.09 -0.19 6.65
C GLY A 118 1.67 -0.73 6.82
N TYR A 119 1.06 -1.16 5.72
CA TYR A 119 -0.27 -1.74 5.66
C TYR A 119 -0.30 -3.08 4.93
N ILE A 120 -1.24 -3.94 5.32
CA ILE A 120 -1.61 -5.15 4.57
C ILE A 120 -3.13 -5.22 4.38
N VAL A 121 -3.53 -5.88 3.31
CA VAL A 121 -4.90 -6.39 3.16
C VAL A 121 -4.94 -7.81 3.71
N ASP A 122 -5.77 -8.06 4.72
CA ASP A 122 -5.98 -9.39 5.33
C ASP A 122 -7.43 -9.86 5.13
N PRO A 123 -7.72 -10.59 4.03
CA PRO A 123 -9.07 -11.09 3.74
C PRO A 123 -9.68 -11.93 4.86
N ALA A 124 -8.88 -12.53 5.75
CA ALA A 124 -9.37 -13.35 6.85
C ALA A 124 -10.12 -12.52 7.92
N LYS A 125 -9.90 -11.20 7.97
CA LYS A 125 -10.64 -10.29 8.87
C LYS A 125 -12.07 -10.03 8.43
N GLY A 126 -12.40 -10.30 7.16
CA GLY A 126 -13.71 -10.01 6.58
C GLY A 126 -14.06 -8.52 6.57
N GLY A 127 -15.28 -8.21 6.16
CA GLY A 127 -15.75 -6.83 5.98
C GLY A 127 -15.36 -6.24 4.62
N ASP A 128 -15.92 -5.06 4.32
CA ASP A 128 -15.75 -4.39 3.02
C ASP A 128 -14.35 -3.75 2.87
N TYR A 129 -13.63 -3.54 3.98
CA TYR A 129 -12.31 -2.94 4.01
C TYR A 129 -11.37 -3.69 4.97
N PRO A 130 -10.86 -4.88 4.59
CA PRO A 130 -10.08 -5.77 5.45
C PRO A 130 -8.61 -5.32 5.53
N VAL A 131 -8.38 -4.09 5.97
CA VAL A 131 -7.08 -3.43 5.98
C VAL A 131 -6.53 -3.36 7.40
N LEU A 132 -5.27 -3.76 7.58
CA LEU A 132 -4.57 -3.77 8.86
C LEU A 132 -3.24 -3.02 8.75
N ASN A 133 -2.89 -2.30 9.82
CA ASN A 133 -1.55 -1.77 9.96
C ASN A 133 -0.59 -2.89 10.34
N THR A 134 0.60 -2.86 9.76
CA THR A 134 1.73 -3.71 10.18
C THR A 134 2.74 -2.96 11.04
N SER A 135 2.63 -1.64 11.10
CA SER A 135 3.35 -0.75 12.01
C SER A 135 2.43 0.38 12.49
N LEU A 136 2.75 0.94 13.66
CA LEU A 136 2.16 2.17 14.19
C LEU A 136 3.13 3.35 14.14
N GLY A 137 4.30 3.21 13.50
CA GLY A 137 5.28 4.31 13.40
C GLY A 137 6.20 4.44 14.62
N GLU A 138 6.14 3.51 15.58
CA GLU A 138 7.01 3.55 16.76
C GLU A 138 8.48 3.43 16.38
N GLY A 139 9.24 4.50 16.58
CA GLY A 139 10.66 4.60 16.20
C GLY A 139 10.90 4.87 14.71
N GLU A 140 9.86 5.26 13.96
CA GLU A 140 9.93 5.57 12.54
C GLU A 140 9.92 7.09 12.30
N VAL A 141 10.74 7.55 11.35
CA VAL A 141 10.73 8.93 10.85
C VAL A 141 10.44 8.91 9.37
N ASP A 142 9.19 9.21 9.02
CA ASP A 142 8.70 9.16 7.64
C ASP A 142 8.58 10.55 7.04
N THR A 143 8.86 10.66 5.74
CA THR A 143 8.60 11.88 4.97
C THR A 143 7.45 11.67 4.01
N LEU A 144 6.36 12.41 4.18
CA LEU A 144 5.16 12.37 3.33
C LEU A 144 5.11 13.62 2.45
N ILE A 145 5.11 13.44 1.13
CA ILE A 145 5.19 14.53 0.16
C ILE A 145 3.92 14.55 -0.70
N GLY A 146 3.06 15.54 -0.43
CA GLY A 146 1.82 15.75 -1.17
C GLY A 146 2.02 16.13 -2.64
N ASN A 147 1.00 15.85 -3.45
CA ASN A 147 0.87 16.36 -4.81
C ASN A 147 0.59 17.86 -4.81
N THR A 148 0.96 18.56 -5.89
CA THR A 148 0.78 20.02 -5.99
C THR A 148 -0.58 20.43 -6.53
N GLU A 149 -1.23 19.60 -7.35
CA GLU A 149 -2.42 20.00 -8.12
C GLU A 149 -3.76 19.56 -7.51
N GLY A 150 -3.83 18.42 -6.82
CA GLY A 150 -5.04 17.96 -6.13
C GLY A 150 -5.02 18.09 -4.61
N GLU A 151 -6.10 17.62 -4.00
CA GLU A 151 -6.28 17.52 -2.55
C GLU A 151 -5.44 16.37 -1.99
N ASN A 152 -4.69 16.63 -0.92
CA ASN A 152 -3.94 15.61 -0.22
C ASN A 152 -4.56 15.35 1.16
N GLU A 153 -4.71 14.07 1.51
CA GLU A 153 -5.08 13.64 2.86
C GLU A 153 -3.91 12.89 3.48
N PHE A 154 -3.33 13.45 4.53
CA PHE A 154 -2.26 12.83 5.32
C PHE A 154 -2.89 12.18 6.55
N ILE A 155 -2.74 10.86 6.70
CA ILE A 155 -3.44 10.09 7.72
C ILE A 155 -2.41 9.55 8.71
N LEU A 156 -2.46 10.02 9.95
CA LEU A 156 -1.52 9.71 11.02
C LEU A 156 -2.26 9.00 12.16
N GLY A 157 -2.95 7.92 11.81
CA GLY A 157 -3.57 6.99 12.74
C GLY A 157 -4.52 6.03 12.02
N SER A 158 -4.91 4.96 12.71
CA SER A 158 -5.83 3.96 12.17
C SER A 158 -7.27 4.45 12.19
N TYR A 159 -8.10 3.91 11.30
CA TYR A 159 -9.54 4.12 11.33
C TYR A 159 -10.19 3.09 12.25
N ILE A 160 -11.33 3.45 12.82
CA ILE A 160 -12.27 2.44 13.29
C ILE A 160 -12.79 1.67 12.07
N THR A 161 -12.54 0.38 12.02
CA THR A 161 -13.09 -0.56 11.04
C THR A 161 -13.68 -1.77 11.74
N SER A 162 -14.37 -2.65 11.01
CA SER A 162 -14.78 -3.94 11.55
C SER A 162 -13.60 -4.80 12.01
N ALA A 163 -12.42 -4.62 11.42
CA ALA A 163 -11.20 -5.34 11.76
C ALA A 163 -10.41 -4.65 12.90
N VAL A 164 -10.56 -3.33 13.05
CA VAL A 164 -9.85 -2.47 14.00
C VAL A 164 -10.89 -1.66 14.79
N PRO A 165 -11.44 -2.17 15.90
CA PRO A 165 -12.59 -1.57 16.59
C PRO A 165 -12.24 -0.29 17.36
N LYS A 166 -10.96 0.12 17.38
CA LYS A 166 -10.48 1.32 18.05
C LYS A 166 -9.40 1.97 17.18
N ALA A 167 -9.56 3.26 16.90
CA ALA A 167 -8.53 4.06 16.24
C ALA A 167 -7.27 4.16 17.12
N GLU A 168 -6.10 4.01 16.51
CA GLU A 168 -4.80 4.03 17.14
C GLU A 168 -3.95 5.14 16.53
N PRO A 169 -3.33 6.01 17.34
CA PRO A 169 -2.46 7.05 16.83
C PRO A 169 -1.17 6.46 16.26
N PHE A 170 -0.60 7.10 15.24
CA PHE A 170 0.72 6.77 14.71
C PHE A 170 1.79 7.69 15.28
N TYR A 171 3.03 7.19 15.33
CA TYR A 171 4.22 7.91 15.84
C TYR A 171 4.01 8.40 17.28
N VAL A 172 3.52 7.52 18.15
CA VAL A 172 3.36 7.78 19.58
C VAL A 172 4.06 6.67 20.34
N GLY A 173 5.01 7.06 21.20
CA GLY A 173 5.66 6.20 22.17
C GLY A 173 7.17 6.41 22.30
N LYS A 174 7.84 7.16 21.41
CA LYS A 174 9.31 7.36 21.44
C LYS A 174 9.75 8.83 21.53
N GLY A 175 8.88 9.77 21.86
CA GLY A 175 9.25 11.16 22.13
C GLY A 175 9.57 11.91 20.84
N ASP A 176 10.81 12.36 20.68
CA ASP A 176 11.23 13.04 19.43
C ASP A 176 11.92 12.07 18.45
N ALA A 177 11.95 10.78 18.76
CA ALA A 177 12.65 9.76 17.97
C ALA A 177 11.80 9.20 16.82
N ASP A 178 10.48 9.39 16.85
CA ASP A 178 9.52 9.04 15.82
C ASP A 178 8.65 10.24 15.47
N TYR A 179 8.31 10.42 14.20
CA TYR A 179 7.35 11.41 13.72
C TYR A 179 7.17 11.32 12.20
N ALA A 180 6.02 11.77 11.71
CA ALA A 180 5.87 12.08 10.29
C ALA A 180 6.34 13.51 9.97
N ARG A 181 7.01 13.68 8.83
CA ARG A 181 7.36 14.98 8.24
C ARG A 181 6.57 15.19 6.97
N ILE A 182 5.65 16.14 7.00
CA ILE A 182 4.78 16.46 5.87
C ILE A 182 5.35 17.62 5.08
N LYS A 183 5.43 17.44 3.75
CA LYS A 183 5.82 18.44 2.77
C LYS A 183 4.72 18.65 1.75
N ASN A 184 4.73 19.81 1.10
CA ASN A 184 3.73 20.24 0.12
C ASN A 184 2.30 20.29 0.66
N PHE A 185 2.12 20.58 1.95
CA PHE A 185 0.79 20.77 2.53
C PHE A 185 0.22 22.14 2.12
N THR A 186 -0.94 22.14 1.50
CA THR A 186 -1.65 23.33 1.07
C THR A 186 -2.84 23.61 1.97
N ARG A 187 -2.77 24.66 2.79
CA ARG A 187 -3.86 25.05 3.70
C ARG A 187 -5.19 25.21 2.97
N LYS A 188 -6.28 24.82 3.65
CA LYS A 188 -7.67 24.82 3.15
C LYS A 188 -7.96 23.85 2.00
N LYS A 189 -6.94 23.23 1.41
CA LYS A 189 -7.06 22.25 0.34
C LYS A 189 -6.76 20.84 0.87
N ASP A 190 -5.66 20.72 1.59
CA ASP A 190 -5.21 19.46 2.16
C ASP A 190 -5.77 19.26 3.57
N SER A 191 -5.81 18.01 3.99
CA SER A 191 -6.24 17.60 5.33
C SER A 191 -5.17 16.74 5.98
N LEU A 192 -4.93 16.95 7.27
CA LEU A 192 -4.16 16.04 8.12
C LEU A 192 -5.15 15.41 9.12
N TYR A 193 -5.13 14.09 9.27
CA TYR A 193 -5.96 13.36 10.22
C TYR A 193 -5.12 12.73 11.31
N LEU A 194 -5.55 12.93 12.57
CA LEU A 194 -4.99 12.28 13.76
C LEU A 194 -6.06 11.43 14.42
N SER A 195 -5.66 10.31 15.02
CA SER A 195 -6.55 9.43 15.77
C SER A 195 -6.65 9.82 17.24
N GLY A 196 -7.78 9.51 17.88
CA GLY A 196 -8.05 9.89 19.27
C GLY A 196 -8.79 11.22 19.38
N LEU A 197 -8.61 11.90 20.51
CA LEU A 197 -9.32 13.14 20.85
C LEU A 197 -8.41 14.36 20.66
N PRO A 198 -8.91 15.49 20.13
CA PRO A 198 -8.13 16.72 20.00
C PRO A 198 -7.42 17.17 21.29
N GLU A 199 -8.05 16.95 22.46
CA GLU A 199 -7.52 17.36 23.77
C GLU A 199 -6.28 16.55 24.22
N GLN A 200 -5.96 15.47 23.51
CA GLN A 200 -4.75 14.66 23.72
C GLN A 200 -3.53 15.23 22.99
N TYR A 201 -3.68 16.32 22.24
CA TYR A 201 -2.63 16.89 21.43
C TYR A 201 -2.44 18.39 21.72
N LYS A 202 -1.27 18.90 21.32
CA LYS A 202 -0.94 20.33 21.33
C LYS A 202 -0.26 20.72 20.02
N ILE A 203 -0.51 21.95 19.56
CA ILE A 203 0.11 22.53 18.36
C ILE A 203 1.12 23.59 18.79
N GLU A 204 2.32 23.51 18.23
CA GLU A 204 3.32 24.57 18.28
C GLU A 204 3.53 25.13 16.88
N SER A 205 3.34 26.44 16.72
CA SER A 205 3.41 27.11 15.43
C SER A 205 4.63 28.03 15.36
N ALA A 206 5.36 27.95 14.25
CA ALA A 206 6.47 28.82 13.90
C ALA A 206 6.34 29.27 12.44
N LYS A 207 7.12 30.28 12.03
CA LYS A 207 7.11 30.73 10.63
C LYS A 207 7.55 29.59 9.70
N GLY A 208 6.69 29.22 8.77
CA GLY A 208 6.89 28.18 7.78
C GLY A 208 6.87 26.75 8.33
N MET A 209 6.48 26.55 9.59
CA MET A 209 6.47 25.22 10.21
C MET A 209 5.43 25.13 11.34
N VAL A 210 4.68 24.03 11.35
CA VAL A 210 3.84 23.62 12.48
C VAL A 210 4.33 22.28 13.00
N LYS A 211 4.44 22.14 14.32
CA LYS A 211 4.67 20.87 15.01
C LYS A 211 3.44 20.49 15.82
N ILE A 212 3.10 19.21 15.82
CA ILE A 212 2.03 18.68 16.67
C ILE A 212 2.63 17.60 17.55
N PHE A 213 2.32 17.71 18.84
CA PHE A 213 2.75 16.77 19.85
C PHE A 213 1.53 16.15 20.53
N THR A 214 1.71 15.00 21.17
CA THR A 214 0.81 14.59 22.25
C THR A 214 0.90 15.61 23.39
N LYS A 215 -0.12 15.61 24.25
CA LYS A 215 -0.18 16.50 25.42
C LYS A 215 0.95 16.22 26.40
N GLU A 216 1.40 14.98 26.43
CA GLU A 216 2.52 14.48 27.22
C GLU A 216 3.89 14.88 26.65
N GLY A 217 3.94 15.39 25.41
CA GLY A 217 5.14 15.97 24.80
C GLY A 217 5.83 15.13 23.73
N ASP A 218 5.20 14.04 23.29
CA ASP A 218 5.68 13.16 22.21
C ASP A 218 5.47 13.84 20.84
N LEU A 219 6.47 13.92 19.98
CA LEU A 219 6.36 14.60 18.68
C LEU A 219 5.70 13.67 17.67
N VAL A 220 4.54 14.07 17.13
CA VAL A 220 3.79 13.21 16.20
C VAL A 220 4.05 13.62 14.76
N VAL A 221 4.08 14.93 14.50
CA VAL A 221 4.22 15.43 13.13
C VAL A 221 4.85 16.82 13.05
N ILE A 222 5.65 17.00 12.00
CA ILE A 222 6.15 18.28 11.53
C ILE A 222 5.50 18.57 10.17
N VAL A 223 4.79 19.68 10.04
CA VAL A 223 4.21 20.15 8.77
C VAL A 223 5.00 21.35 8.27
N GLU A 224 5.66 21.21 7.13
CA GLU A 224 6.46 22.27 6.50
C GLU A 224 5.61 23.17 5.60
N GLY A 225 6.01 24.43 5.47
CA GLY A 225 5.39 25.39 4.55
C GLY A 225 4.10 26.03 5.07
N VAL A 226 3.75 25.82 6.35
CA VAL A 226 2.55 26.40 6.98
C VAL A 226 2.89 27.11 8.28
N ASP A 227 2.30 28.28 8.51
CA ASP A 227 2.54 29.07 9.73
C ASP A 227 1.61 28.70 10.89
N LYS A 228 0.45 28.09 10.60
CA LYS A 228 -0.58 27.80 11.58
C LYS A 228 -1.53 26.72 11.06
N LEU A 229 -1.91 25.82 11.97
CA LEU A 229 -3.02 24.89 11.82
C LEU A 229 -3.89 24.91 13.09
N ALA A 230 -5.08 24.35 13.02
CA ALA A 230 -5.98 24.17 14.14
C ALA A 230 -6.62 22.78 14.12
N PHE A 231 -6.92 22.24 15.30
CA PHE A 231 -7.72 21.03 15.44
C PHE A 231 -9.17 21.31 15.02
N GLY A 232 -9.70 20.41 14.20
CA GLY A 232 -11.11 20.35 13.83
C GLY A 232 -11.92 19.46 14.79
N GLU A 233 -13.15 19.18 14.39
CA GLU A 233 -14.05 18.32 15.16
C GLU A 233 -13.71 16.85 15.01
N LEU A 234 -13.97 16.08 16.08
CA LEU A 234 -13.86 14.64 16.09
C LEU A 234 -14.98 14.00 15.26
N SER A 235 -14.60 13.23 14.25
CA SER A 235 -15.47 12.21 13.68
C SER A 235 -15.49 10.98 14.58
N LYS A 236 -16.54 10.85 15.39
CA LYS A 236 -16.72 9.72 16.32
C LYS A 236 -16.81 8.38 15.59
N GLU A 237 -17.33 8.38 14.37
CA GLU A 237 -17.44 7.18 13.53
C GLU A 237 -16.05 6.62 13.18
N TYR A 238 -15.10 7.50 12.87
CA TYR A 238 -13.75 7.10 12.45
C TYR A 238 -12.73 7.10 13.58
N GLY A 239 -13.06 7.71 14.73
CA GLY A 239 -12.11 7.91 15.83
C GLY A 239 -10.98 8.88 15.49
N GLN A 240 -11.23 9.79 14.54
CA GLN A 240 -10.23 10.72 13.99
C GLN A 240 -10.77 12.14 13.93
N PHE A 241 -9.87 13.12 13.96
CA PHE A 241 -10.16 14.53 13.75
C PHE A 241 -9.20 15.13 12.73
N ALA A 242 -9.70 16.10 11.97
CA ALA A 242 -8.89 16.81 10.98
C ALA A 242 -8.08 17.93 11.62
N VAL A 243 -6.95 18.29 11.01
CA VAL A 243 -6.09 19.41 11.35
C VAL A 243 -5.90 20.27 10.09
N LYS A 244 -6.26 21.57 10.13
CA LYS A 244 -6.35 22.47 8.95
C LYS A 244 -5.87 23.91 9.20
#